data_AF-A0A661UVC9-F1
#
_entry.id   AF-A0A661UVC9-F1
#
_cell.length_a   1.000
_cell.length_b   1.000
_cell.length_c   1.000
_cell.angle_alpha   90.00
_cell.angle_beta   90.00
_cell.angle_gamma   90.00
#
_symmetry.space_group_name_H-M   'P 1'
#
loop_
_entity.id
_entity.type
_entity.pdbx_description
1 polymer ?
#
loop_
_entity_poly.entity_id
_entity_poly.type
_entity_poly.pdbx_seq_one_letter_code
_entity_poly.pdbx_strand_id
1 'polypeptide(L)'
;MERLVQLMDEKDCINIFLSEGAGIETIVAEMESKGEDVRRDAFGHVRLDELNPGKWFARKFTKLLRADKTLVQKSGYFARSSAPNDRDLELIMASADLAVKVALNGQSGVIGQDEDENGKLGIINFSRIKGGKPFDIKQEWFQSLLKEIGQIR
;
A
#
# COMPACT_ATOMS: atom_id res chain seq x y z
N MET A 1 15.92 12.78 6.46
CA MET A 1 16.79 12.95 5.27
C MET A 1 18.21 12.51 5.54
N GLU A 2 18.80 12.91 6.67
CA GLU A 2 20.14 12.52 7.11
C GLU A 2 20.46 11.03 6.92
N ARG A 3 19.60 10.13 7.43
CA ARG A 3 19.72 8.67 7.20
C ARG A 3 19.92 8.29 5.72
N LEU A 4 19.11 8.84 4.83
CA LEU A 4 19.14 8.47 3.42
C LEU A 4 20.40 9.02 2.73
N VAL A 5 20.87 10.20 3.14
CA VAL A 5 22.13 10.78 2.65
C VAL A 5 23.31 9.91 3.10
N GLN A 6 23.36 9.56 4.39
CA GLN A 6 24.40 8.68 4.91
C GLN A 6 24.43 7.32 4.19
N LEU A 7 23.28 6.70 3.98
CA LEU A 7 23.20 5.44 3.24
C LEU A 7 23.64 5.59 1.78
N MET A 8 23.31 6.72 1.14
CA MET A 8 23.79 7.01 -0.22
C MET A 8 25.32 7.17 -0.25
N ASP A 9 25.90 7.89 0.71
CA ASP A 9 27.36 8.06 0.81
C ASP A 9 28.08 6.74 1.12
N GLU A 10 27.49 5.87 1.94
CA GLU A 10 28.08 4.58 2.33
C GLU A 10 27.92 3.46 1.29
N LYS A 11 26.79 3.43 0.57
CA LYS A 11 26.41 2.31 -0.31
C LYS A 11 26.37 2.69 -1.79
N ASP A 12 26.58 3.96 -2.13
CA ASP A 12 26.50 4.53 -3.48
C ASP A 12 25.12 4.40 -4.15
N CYS A 13 24.14 3.81 -3.45
CA CYS A 13 22.77 3.61 -3.92
C CYS A 13 21.82 3.33 -2.76
N ILE A 14 20.55 3.69 -2.94
CA ILE A 14 19.47 3.35 -2.01
C ILE A 14 18.19 2.96 -2.77
N ASN A 15 17.36 2.13 -2.14
CA ASN A 15 16.03 1.78 -2.64
C ASN A 15 14.96 2.38 -1.73
N ILE A 16 13.99 3.08 -2.32
CA ILE A 16 12.87 3.69 -1.59
C ILE A 16 11.57 3.04 -2.06
N PHE A 17 10.84 2.43 -1.13
CA PHE A 17 9.52 1.86 -1.36
C PHE A 17 8.46 2.87 -0.94
N LEU A 18 7.50 3.13 -1.83
CA LEU A 18 6.39 4.04 -1.59
C LEU A 18 5.09 3.31 -1.92
N SER A 19 4.14 3.32 -1.00
CA SER A 19 2.78 2.91 -1.33
C SER A 19 2.13 3.97 -2.23
N GLU A 20 1.23 3.53 -3.12
CA GLU A 20 0.53 4.43 -4.04
C GLU A 20 -0.24 5.54 -3.32
N GLY A 21 -0.74 5.22 -2.13
CA GLY A 21 -1.44 6.15 -1.25
C GLY A 21 -0.54 7.12 -0.46
N ALA A 22 0.78 6.93 -0.46
CA ALA A 22 1.67 7.70 0.40
C ALA A 22 1.79 9.16 -0.06
N GLY A 23 1.58 10.10 0.86
CA GLY A 23 1.85 11.53 0.68
C GLY A 23 1.01 12.21 -0.40
N ILE A 24 -0.14 11.63 -0.76
CA ILE A 24 -1.12 12.26 -1.66
C ILE A 24 -1.49 13.66 -1.16
N GLU A 25 -1.80 13.78 0.14
CA GLU A 25 -2.15 15.07 0.75
C GLU A 25 -1.02 16.10 0.59
N THR A 26 0.24 15.69 0.73
CA THR A 26 1.40 16.55 0.53
C THR A 26 1.55 16.99 -0.92
N ILE A 27 1.34 16.07 -1.88
CA ILE A 27 1.40 16.37 -3.31
C ILE A 27 0.30 17.36 -3.68
N VAL A 28 -0.93 17.11 -3.22
CA VAL A 28 -2.11 17.94 -3.46
C VAL A 28 -1.90 19.34 -2.89
N ALA A 29 -1.48 19.46 -1.63
CA ALA A 29 -1.21 20.74 -1.00
C ALA A 29 -0.11 21.54 -1.74
N GLU A 30 0.95 20.87 -2.20
CA GLU A 30 1.99 21.53 -2.99
C GLU A 30 1.45 22.02 -4.35
N MET A 31 0.62 21.23 -5.04
CA MET A 31 0.00 21.61 -6.30
C MET A 31 -0.96 22.79 -6.14
N GLU A 32 -1.85 22.74 -5.15
CA GLU A 32 -2.78 23.81 -4.82
C GLU A 32 -2.03 25.11 -4.44
N SER A 33 -0.92 25.01 -3.70
CA SER A 33 -0.08 26.18 -3.35
C SER A 33 0.56 26.86 -4.57
N LYS A 34 0.71 26.14 -5.68
CA LYS A 34 1.22 26.65 -6.96
C LYS A 34 0.11 27.08 -7.91
N GLY A 35 -1.15 26.96 -7.50
CA GLY A 35 -2.32 27.23 -8.34
C GLY A 35 -2.54 26.18 -9.44
N GLU A 36 -2.00 24.96 -9.27
CA GLU A 36 -2.23 23.85 -10.19
C GLU A 36 -3.58 23.17 -9.87
N ASP A 37 -4.33 22.77 -10.91
CA ASP A 37 -5.65 22.17 -10.75
C ASP A 37 -5.55 20.69 -10.34
N VAL A 38 -6.24 20.31 -9.26
CA VAL A 38 -6.24 18.95 -8.71
C VAL A 38 -7.55 18.26 -9.09
N ARG A 39 -7.49 17.38 -10.09
CA ARG A 39 -8.67 16.65 -10.55
C ARG A 39 -9.14 15.64 -9.51
N ARG A 40 -10.44 15.68 -9.25
CA ARG A 40 -11.14 14.73 -8.37
C ARG A 40 -12.08 13.85 -9.18
N ASP A 41 -12.34 12.65 -8.69
CA ASP A 41 -13.34 11.75 -9.24
C ASP A 41 -14.76 12.15 -8.80
N ALA A 42 -15.76 11.39 -9.25
CA ALA A 42 -17.17 11.64 -8.90
C ALA A 42 -17.49 11.45 -7.41
N PHE A 43 -16.57 10.87 -6.63
CA PHE A 43 -16.68 10.65 -5.19
C PHE A 43 -15.86 11.68 -4.39
N GLY A 44 -15.22 12.65 -5.07
CA GLY A 44 -14.40 13.68 -4.45
C GLY A 44 -12.97 13.23 -4.11
N HIS A 45 -12.59 11.99 -4.46
CA HIS A 45 -11.23 11.49 -4.28
C HIS A 45 -10.31 12.05 -5.36
N VAL A 46 -9.08 12.33 -5.00
CA VAL A 46 -8.06 12.83 -5.93
C VAL A 46 -7.69 11.74 -6.93
N ARG A 47 -7.64 12.08 -8.23
CA ARG A 47 -7.26 11.15 -9.29
C ARG A 47 -5.76 10.87 -9.25
N LEU A 48 -5.38 9.83 -8.52
CA LEU A 48 -3.98 9.45 -8.30
C LEU A 48 -3.22 9.09 -9.58
N ASP A 49 -3.92 8.50 -10.56
CA ASP A 49 -3.35 8.16 -11.86
C ASP A 49 -2.77 9.38 -12.58
N GLU A 50 -3.40 10.55 -12.42
CA GLU A 50 -2.98 11.80 -13.05
C GLU A 50 -1.82 12.46 -12.29
N LEU A 51 -1.74 12.27 -10.96
CA LEU A 51 -0.68 12.84 -10.11
C LEU A 51 0.68 12.14 -10.26
N ASN A 52 0.67 10.86 -10.63
CA ASN A 52 1.86 10.00 -10.69
C ASN A 52 2.82 10.20 -9.49
N PRO A 53 2.40 9.82 -8.26
CA PRO A 53 3.15 10.07 -7.03
C PRO A 53 4.61 9.59 -7.09
N GLY A 54 4.85 8.41 -7.65
CA GLY A 54 6.21 7.86 -7.80
C GLY A 54 7.15 8.78 -8.56
N LYS A 55 6.69 9.42 -9.65
CA LYS A 55 7.51 10.37 -10.41
C LYS A 55 7.72 11.67 -9.64
N TRP A 56 6.72 12.13 -8.90
CA TRP A 56 6.83 13.33 -8.07
C TRP A 56 7.88 13.11 -6.96
N PHE A 57 7.78 12.01 -6.22
CA PHE A 57 8.73 11.67 -5.16
C PHE A 57 10.13 11.46 -5.70
N ALA A 58 10.26 10.77 -6.84
CA ALA A 58 11.55 10.58 -7.49
C ALA A 58 12.25 11.91 -7.74
N ARG A 59 11.58 12.89 -8.36
CA ARG A 59 12.18 14.23 -8.61
C ARG A 59 12.64 14.91 -7.31
N LYS A 60 11.87 14.79 -6.23
CA LYS A 60 12.23 15.38 -4.93
C LYS A 60 13.45 14.68 -4.34
N PHE A 61 13.45 13.35 -4.28
CA PHE A 61 14.54 12.57 -3.70
C PHE A 61 15.82 12.66 -4.54
N THR A 62 15.75 12.63 -5.88
CA THR A 62 16.93 12.83 -6.75
C THR A 62 17.67 14.11 -6.40
N LYS A 63 16.93 15.22 -6.23
CA LYS A 63 17.53 16.53 -5.88
C LYS A 63 18.09 16.52 -4.46
N LEU A 64 17.34 15.99 -3.49
CA LEU A 64 17.72 16.00 -2.08
C LEU A 64 18.92 15.09 -1.78
N LEU A 65 19.03 13.96 -2.49
CA LEU A 65 20.10 12.98 -2.34
C LEU A 65 21.26 13.21 -3.31
N ARG A 66 21.16 14.21 -4.20
CA ARG A 66 22.15 14.49 -5.24
C ARG A 66 22.47 13.26 -6.09
N ALA A 67 21.45 12.45 -6.37
CA ALA A 67 21.63 11.22 -7.12
C ALA A 67 21.82 11.51 -8.61
N ASP A 68 22.92 11.03 -9.19
CA ASP A 68 23.20 11.18 -10.63
C ASP A 68 22.24 10.39 -11.51
N LYS A 69 21.75 9.26 -10.99
CA LYS A 69 20.81 8.37 -11.67
C LYS A 69 19.63 8.06 -10.76
N THR A 70 18.44 7.96 -11.36
CA THR A 70 17.23 7.57 -10.64
C THR A 70 16.38 6.68 -11.52
N LEU A 71 15.99 5.52 -10.99
CA LEU A 71 15.10 4.58 -11.65
C LEU A 71 13.78 4.52 -10.87
N VAL A 72 12.65 4.68 -11.57
CA VAL A 72 11.30 4.58 -10.99
C VAL A 72 10.62 3.36 -11.57
N GLN A 73 10.24 2.42 -10.71
CA GLN A 73 9.57 1.19 -11.11
C GLN A 73 8.17 1.13 -10.50
N LYS A 74 7.16 0.92 -11.36
CA LYS A 74 5.78 0.66 -10.94
C LYS A 74 5.48 -0.81 -11.17
N SER A 75 5.44 -1.58 -10.08
CA SER A 75 5.18 -3.02 -10.13
C SER A 75 3.68 -3.36 -10.12
N GLY A 76 2.78 -2.39 -10.03
CA GLY A 76 1.35 -2.63 -9.78
C GLY A 76 0.65 -3.54 -10.79
N TYR A 77 0.99 -3.46 -12.09
CA TYR A 77 0.45 -4.41 -13.09
C TYR A 77 1.03 -5.81 -12.90
N PHE A 78 2.36 -5.92 -12.82
CA PHE A 78 3.06 -7.20 -12.64
C PHE A 78 2.64 -7.93 -11.38
N ALA A 79 2.48 -7.21 -10.26
CA ALA A 79 2.04 -7.78 -8.99
C ALA A 79 0.60 -8.32 -9.07
N ARG A 80 -0.29 -7.62 -9.78
CA ARG A 80 -1.70 -8.02 -9.93
C ARG A 80 -1.92 -9.11 -10.99
N SER A 81 -1.01 -9.26 -11.95
CA SER A 81 -1.10 -10.26 -13.02
C SER A 81 -0.23 -11.49 -12.78
N SER A 82 0.53 -11.53 -11.69
CA SER A 82 1.37 -12.67 -11.34
C SER A 82 0.51 -13.87 -10.99
N ALA A 83 1.00 -15.08 -11.28
CA ALA A 83 0.39 -16.30 -10.77
C ALA A 83 0.42 -16.29 -9.22
N PRO A 84 -0.66 -16.76 -8.55
CA PRO A 84 -0.67 -16.91 -7.11
C PRO A 84 0.36 -17.95 -6.66
N ASN A 85 0.92 -17.76 -5.47
CA ASN A 85 1.76 -18.78 -4.83
C ASN A 85 0.89 -19.87 -4.17
N ASP A 86 1.52 -20.93 -3.66
CA ASP A 86 0.82 -22.07 -3.05
C ASP A 86 -0.09 -21.65 -1.88
N ARG A 87 0.37 -20.72 -1.03
CA ARG A 87 -0.41 -20.23 0.12
C ARG A 87 -1.65 -19.45 -0.33
N ASP A 88 -1.51 -18.63 -1.37
CA ASP A 88 -2.63 -17.91 -1.96
C ASP A 88 -3.62 -18.88 -2.62
N LEU A 89 -3.13 -19.90 -3.33
CA LEU A 89 -3.97 -20.95 -3.91
C LEU A 89 -4.77 -21.70 -2.84
N GLU A 90 -4.12 -22.11 -1.75
CA GLU A 90 -4.79 -22.75 -0.60
C GLU A 90 -5.91 -21.86 -0.03
N LEU A 91 -5.62 -20.57 0.18
CA LEU A 91 -6.60 -19.62 0.71
C LEU A 91 -7.76 -19.39 -0.26
N ILE A 92 -7.49 -19.29 -1.57
CA ILE A 92 -8.52 -19.14 -2.62
C ILE A 92 -9.45 -20.35 -2.61
N MET A 93 -8.90 -21.56 -2.62
CA MET A 93 -9.67 -22.79 -2.62
C MET A 93 -10.51 -22.93 -1.36
N ALA A 94 -9.91 -22.71 -0.18
CA ALA A 94 -10.63 -22.77 1.10
C ALA A 94 -11.75 -21.73 1.18
N SER A 95 -11.52 -20.53 0.65
CA SER A 95 -12.52 -19.45 0.62
C SER A 95 -13.67 -19.80 -0.32
N ALA A 96 -13.39 -20.32 -1.51
CA ALA A 96 -14.40 -20.72 -2.48
C ALA A 96 -15.27 -21.89 -1.94
N ASP A 97 -14.65 -22.90 -1.36
CA ASP A 97 -15.35 -24.04 -0.75
C ASP A 97 -16.29 -23.60 0.37
N LEU A 98 -15.84 -22.71 1.25
CA LEU A 98 -16.66 -22.18 2.33
C LEU A 98 -17.79 -21.30 1.79
N ALA A 99 -17.52 -20.47 0.78
CA ALA A 99 -18.52 -19.61 0.15
C ALA A 99 -19.67 -20.43 -0.43
N VAL A 100 -19.38 -21.54 -1.13
CA VAL A 100 -20.40 -22.43 -1.68
C VAL A 100 -21.24 -23.06 -0.56
N LYS A 101 -20.61 -23.58 0.50
CA LYS A 101 -21.33 -24.18 1.64
C LYS A 101 -22.26 -23.18 2.33
N VAL A 102 -21.77 -21.97 2.58
CA VAL A 102 -22.52 -20.88 3.21
C VAL A 102 -23.70 -20.45 2.32
N ALA A 103 -23.49 -20.31 1.02
CA ALA A 103 -24.53 -19.95 0.07
C ALA A 103 -25.63 -21.02 -0.02
N LEU A 104 -25.27 -22.30 -0.07
CA LEU A 104 -26.22 -23.43 -0.06
C LEU A 104 -27.05 -23.48 1.23
N ASN A 105 -26.50 -23.00 2.35
CA ASN A 105 -27.21 -22.89 3.63
C ASN A 105 -28.03 -21.59 3.76
N GLY A 106 -28.13 -20.77 2.70
CA GLY A 106 -28.93 -19.54 2.71
C GLY A 106 -28.35 -18.41 3.59
N GLN A 107 -27.06 -18.48 3.92
CA GLN A 107 -26.39 -17.48 4.73
C GLN A 107 -25.76 -16.38 3.84
N SER A 108 -25.72 -15.14 4.34
CA SER A 108 -25.26 -13.97 3.58
C SER A 108 -24.15 -13.20 4.30
N GLY A 109 -23.08 -12.87 3.58
CA GLY A 109 -21.89 -12.17 4.10
C GLY A 109 -20.70 -12.29 3.14
N VAL A 110 -19.54 -11.82 3.59
CA VAL A 110 -18.26 -11.95 2.86
C VAL A 110 -17.41 -13.02 3.51
N ILE A 111 -16.87 -13.94 2.71
CA ILE A 111 -15.89 -14.91 3.20
C ILE A 111 -14.53 -14.23 3.32
N GLY A 112 -13.89 -14.35 4.48
CA GLY A 112 -12.58 -13.79 4.72
C GLY A 112 -11.95 -14.28 6.02
N GLN A 113 -10.66 -13.99 6.20
CA GLN A 113 -9.98 -14.16 7.47
C GLN A 113 -10.35 -13.00 8.38
N ASP A 114 -11.09 -13.30 9.45
CA ASP A 114 -11.66 -12.30 10.34
C ASP A 114 -10.66 -11.96 11.46
N GLU A 115 -10.16 -10.73 11.48
CA GLU A 115 -9.20 -10.26 12.49
C GLU A 115 -9.80 -10.26 13.91
N ASP A 116 -11.11 -10.03 14.06
CA ASP A 116 -11.78 -10.08 15.37
C ASP A 116 -11.88 -11.54 15.88
N GLU A 117 -11.69 -12.51 14.98
CA GLU A 117 -11.68 -13.97 15.25
C GLU A 117 -10.28 -14.57 15.01
N ASN A 118 -9.22 -13.80 15.30
CA ASN A 118 -7.82 -14.22 15.21
C ASN A 118 -7.40 -14.74 13.82
N GLY A 119 -7.93 -14.14 12.75
CA GLY A 119 -7.62 -14.49 11.36
C GLY A 119 -8.28 -15.79 10.89
N LYS A 120 -9.29 -16.30 11.62
CA LYS A 120 -10.03 -17.48 11.22
C LYS A 120 -10.84 -17.20 9.95
N LEU A 121 -10.79 -18.14 9.01
CA LEU A 121 -11.62 -18.09 7.81
C LEU A 121 -13.10 -18.33 8.17
N GLY A 122 -13.97 -17.38 7.84
CA GLY A 122 -15.37 -17.41 8.21
C GLY A 122 -16.25 -16.47 7.38
N ILE A 123 -17.53 -16.39 7.77
CA ILE A 123 -18.49 -15.43 7.20
C ILE A 123 -18.49 -14.13 8.01
N ILE A 124 -18.18 -13.03 7.35
CA ILE A 124 -18.17 -11.68 7.93
C ILE A 124 -19.44 -10.95 7.49
N ASN A 125 -20.19 -10.42 8.47
CA ASN A 125 -21.42 -9.69 8.19
C ASN A 125 -21.10 -8.35 7.47
N PHE A 126 -21.87 -8.01 6.44
CA PHE A 126 -21.69 -6.76 5.69
C PHE A 126 -21.69 -5.50 6.58
N SER A 127 -22.45 -5.50 7.67
CA SER A 127 -22.51 -4.36 8.61
C SER A 127 -21.18 -4.06 9.31
N ARG A 128 -20.27 -5.05 9.36
CA ARG A 128 -18.92 -4.91 9.94
C ARG A 128 -17.90 -4.39 8.93
N ILE A 129 -18.17 -4.49 7.63
CA ILE A 129 -17.21 -4.15 6.57
C ILE A 129 -17.25 -2.65 6.31
N LYS A 130 -16.11 -1.99 6.52
CA LYS A 130 -15.94 -0.54 6.33
C LYS A 130 -14.62 -0.26 5.62
N GLY A 131 -14.60 0.81 4.83
CA GLY A 131 -13.37 1.32 4.22
C GLY A 131 -12.54 2.17 5.18
N GLY A 132 -11.28 2.44 4.81
CA GLY A 132 -10.45 3.42 5.50
C GLY A 132 -9.87 2.97 6.85
N LYS A 133 -9.78 1.66 7.11
CA LYS A 133 -9.10 1.14 8.30
C LYS A 133 -7.62 1.60 8.29
N PRO A 134 -7.15 2.39 9.27
CA PRO A 134 -5.76 2.78 9.33
C PRO A 134 -4.89 1.56 9.65
N PHE A 135 -3.70 1.52 9.07
CA PHE A 135 -2.69 0.54 9.44
C PHE A 135 -2.17 0.82 10.85
N ASP A 136 -2.14 -0.19 11.71
CA ASP A 136 -1.53 -0.06 13.03
C ASP A 136 -0.01 -0.10 12.92
N ILE A 137 0.61 1.07 13.05
CA ILE A 137 2.06 1.20 13.00
C ILE A 137 2.76 0.62 14.23
N LYS A 138 2.05 0.25 15.30
CA LYS A 138 2.66 -0.31 16.52
C LYS A 138 2.90 -1.82 16.45
N GLN A 139 2.46 -2.46 15.37
CA GLN A 139 2.65 -3.89 15.13
C GLN A 139 4.13 -4.27 15.27
N GLU A 140 4.40 -5.32 16.05
CA GLU A 140 5.77 -5.71 16.43
C GLU A 140 6.64 -6.04 15.21
N TRP A 141 6.07 -6.75 14.23
CA TRP A 141 6.76 -7.07 12.98
C TRP A 141 7.10 -5.81 12.18
N PHE A 142 6.24 -4.78 12.22
CA PHE A 142 6.47 -3.54 11.50
C PHE A 142 7.54 -2.70 12.20
N GLN A 143 7.53 -2.65 13.53
CA GLN A 143 8.60 -2.01 14.31
C GLN A 143 9.95 -2.72 14.08
N SER A 144 9.95 -4.05 14.01
CA SER A 144 11.13 -4.85 13.70
C SER A 144 11.67 -4.54 12.30
N LEU A 145 10.80 -4.53 11.29
CA LEU A 145 11.15 -4.11 9.93
C LEU A 145 11.76 -2.71 9.90
N LEU A 146 11.14 -1.74 10.58
CA LEU A 146 11.65 -0.36 10.65
C LEU A 146 13.05 -0.32 11.28
N LYS A 147 13.29 -1.09 12.34
CA LYS A 147 14.60 -1.20 12.98
C LYS A 147 15.64 -1.84 12.05
N GLU A 148 15.28 -2.93 11.38
CA GLU A 148 16.16 -3.65 10.44
C GLU A 148 16.61 -2.76 9.28
N ILE A 149 15.72 -1.92 8.74
CA ILE A 149 16.06 -0.98 7.66
C ILE A 149 16.62 0.36 8.18
N GLY A 150 16.84 0.49 9.49
CA GLY A 150 17.33 1.71 10.13
C GLY A 150 16.36 2.90 10.10
N GLN A 151 15.06 2.68 9.82
CA GLN A 151 14.00 3.69 9.88
C GLN A 151 13.38 3.79 11.27
N ILE A 152 14.23 3.89 12.29
CA ILE A 152 13.79 4.02 13.68
C ILE A 152 13.12 5.40 13.84
N ARG A 153 11.92 5.41 14.42
CA ARG A 153 11.16 6.63 14.71
C ARG A 153 11.62 7.29 15.99
#